data_AF-A0A961V2Z5-F1
#
_entry.id   AF-A0A961V2Z5-F1
#
_cell.length_a   1.000
_cell.length_b   1.000
_cell.length_c   1.000
_cell.angle_alpha   90.00
_cell.angle_beta   90.00
_cell.angle_gamma   90.00
#
_symmetry.space_group_name_H-M   'P 1'
#
loop_
_entity.id
_entity.type
_entity.pdbx_description
1 polymer ?
#
loop_
_entity_poly.entity_id
_entity_poly.type
_entity_poly.pdbx_seq_one_letter_code
_entity_poly.pdbx_strand_id
1 'polypeptide(L)'
;MSTPTSNSIATKSVSTGGLDKSVAALIAGTKWDDGGGPAVTLTYSFPSGTAYFKSNYGDYANTSKDGFTGQGEFYAFYALSGAEQAGIAAALGAWAAVANVSFIQVADNASVVGDLRFALTDVADNNESAHAYYPSGSPVGGDVWFKHGEWHTSSGSTLQKGSYDYLTAIHEIGHALGLEHPFEGKPKLSAAYDNYSYTVMSYKAHKGGDNYADFYPTTPMWFDILAMQELYGKASHNAGNNTYTYHSNQQYWETIYDTGGTDTIVSVGKADVAIDLVIGHWNKLGRAIDFGDGWTQAKAVMIGPDTKIENATGGDGNDKIKGNGLKNTLEGGDGHDVLRGRGGADKLSGGADNDKLNGGKGKDQYFFKEAPGHGVDTITNFQRGEKIGLDNAAFSGIGDEGRLRAKYFVTGSAAKDADDHVIYQKKSGNIYHDADGSGHAGKELFAHVDPGTKLHAGDFIVI
;
A
#
# COMPACT_ATOMS: atom_id res chain seq x y z
N MET A 1 -34.24 -5.85 4.45
CA MET A 1 -34.11 -5.00 5.64
C MET A 1 -34.21 -5.91 6.83
N SER A 2 -33.11 -6.04 7.56
CA SER A 2 -33.04 -6.86 8.75
C SER A 2 -33.91 -6.29 9.86
N THR A 3 -34.42 -7.18 10.69
CA THR A 3 -35.15 -6.83 11.91
C THR A 3 -34.39 -7.40 13.10
N PRO A 4 -34.64 -6.91 14.32
CA PRO A 4 -34.06 -7.50 15.54
C PRO A 4 -34.27 -9.02 15.73
N THR A 5 -35.17 -9.62 14.93
CA THR A 5 -35.54 -11.04 15.04
C THR A 5 -35.27 -11.85 13.76
N SER A 6 -34.76 -11.23 12.70
CA SER A 6 -34.49 -11.89 11.42
C SER A 6 -33.42 -11.16 10.62
N ASN A 7 -32.44 -11.88 10.10
CA ASN A 7 -31.54 -11.34 9.08
C ASN A 7 -32.24 -11.35 7.70
N SER A 8 -32.00 -10.32 6.89
CA SER A 8 -32.59 -10.17 5.56
C SER A 8 -31.71 -10.67 4.42
N ILE A 9 -30.44 -10.94 4.70
CA ILE A 9 -29.47 -11.47 3.74
C ILE A 9 -29.24 -12.96 4.04
N ALA A 10 -29.23 -13.78 2.99
CA ALA A 10 -28.96 -15.20 3.13
C ALA A 10 -27.45 -15.45 3.29
N THR A 11 -27.10 -16.69 3.61
CA THR A 11 -25.70 -17.12 3.65
C THR A 11 -25.49 -18.33 2.76
N LYS A 12 -24.24 -18.52 2.37
CA LYS A 12 -23.83 -19.64 1.52
C LYS A 12 -22.56 -20.27 2.06
N SER A 13 -22.54 -21.60 2.08
CA SER A 13 -21.33 -22.35 2.39
C SER A 13 -20.28 -22.16 1.29
N VAL A 14 -19.04 -21.94 1.71
CA VAL A 14 -17.89 -21.74 0.82
C VAL A 14 -16.97 -22.94 0.95
N SER A 15 -16.65 -23.56 -0.18
CA SER A 15 -15.65 -24.62 -0.21
C SER A 15 -14.27 -24.00 -0.42
N THR A 16 -13.31 -24.36 0.44
CA THR A 16 -11.90 -23.99 0.28
C THR A 16 -11.11 -25.02 -0.54
N GLY A 17 -11.79 -26.05 -1.06
CA GLY A 17 -11.18 -27.10 -1.87
C GLY A 17 -10.64 -26.55 -3.19
N GLY A 18 -9.33 -26.63 -3.38
CA GLY A 18 -8.65 -26.18 -4.61
C GLY A 18 -8.07 -24.76 -4.55
N LEU A 19 -8.33 -24.01 -3.45
CA LEU A 19 -7.70 -22.71 -3.22
C LEU A 19 -6.23 -22.87 -2.81
N ASP A 20 -5.45 -21.79 -2.96
CA ASP A 20 -4.14 -21.70 -2.32
C ASP A 20 -4.30 -21.86 -0.80
N LYS A 21 -3.38 -22.60 -0.18
CA LYS A 21 -3.50 -22.93 1.25
C LYS A 21 -3.45 -21.69 2.16
N SER A 22 -2.78 -20.64 1.73
CA SER A 22 -2.65 -19.40 2.51
C SER A 22 -3.95 -18.61 2.50
N VAL A 23 -4.68 -18.65 1.38
CA VAL A 23 -6.01 -18.04 1.25
C VAL A 23 -7.08 -18.88 1.93
N ALA A 24 -7.04 -20.21 1.72
CA ALA A 24 -7.95 -21.15 2.36
C ALA A 24 -7.89 -21.11 3.89
N ALA A 25 -6.73 -20.79 4.47
CA ALA A 25 -6.52 -20.71 5.91
C ALA A 25 -7.20 -19.51 6.59
N LEU A 26 -7.76 -18.58 5.79
CA LEU A 26 -8.50 -17.42 6.30
C LEU A 26 -9.99 -17.50 6.03
N ILE A 27 -10.53 -18.57 5.43
CA ILE A 27 -11.95 -18.64 5.06
C ILE A 27 -12.70 -19.56 6.02
N ALA A 28 -13.60 -19.00 6.83
CA ALA A 28 -14.40 -19.72 7.82
C ALA A 28 -15.40 -20.73 7.22
N GLY A 29 -15.60 -20.71 5.89
CA GLY A 29 -16.47 -21.63 5.17
C GLY A 29 -17.93 -21.16 5.02
N THR A 30 -18.23 -19.91 5.39
CA THR A 30 -19.53 -19.26 5.17
C THR A 30 -19.33 -17.82 4.69
N LYS A 31 -20.27 -17.32 3.89
CA LYS A 31 -20.30 -15.93 3.42
C LYS A 31 -21.73 -15.42 3.29
N TRP A 32 -21.88 -14.10 3.22
CA TRP A 32 -23.15 -13.47 2.84
C TRP A 32 -23.46 -13.69 1.34
N ASP A 33 -24.74 -13.85 1.02
CA ASP A 33 -25.24 -14.05 -0.34
C ASP A 33 -26.62 -13.40 -0.49
N ASP A 34 -26.71 -12.35 -1.30
CA ASP A 34 -27.96 -11.67 -1.64
C ASP A 34 -28.62 -12.25 -2.92
N GLY A 35 -28.06 -13.33 -3.47
CA GLY A 35 -28.51 -13.97 -4.71
C GLY A 35 -28.03 -13.27 -5.99
N GLY A 36 -27.26 -12.18 -5.87
CA GLY A 36 -26.75 -11.38 -6.99
C GLY A 36 -25.46 -11.88 -7.63
N GLY A 37 -24.82 -12.91 -7.08
CA GLY A 37 -23.54 -13.45 -7.56
C GLY A 37 -22.46 -13.40 -6.47
N PRO A 38 -21.18 -13.13 -6.81
CA PRO A 38 -20.13 -13.04 -5.80
C PRO A 38 -20.28 -11.78 -4.94
N ALA A 39 -20.65 -10.64 -5.53
CA ALA A 39 -20.85 -9.37 -4.84
C ALA A 39 -22.01 -9.45 -3.82
N VAL A 40 -21.97 -8.58 -2.81
CA VAL A 40 -23.05 -8.48 -1.81
C VAL A 40 -23.26 -7.02 -1.37
N THR A 41 -24.52 -6.65 -1.15
CA THR A 41 -24.87 -5.42 -0.44
C THR A 41 -25.37 -5.73 0.97
N LEU A 42 -24.68 -5.21 1.97
CA LEU A 42 -25.01 -5.35 3.38
C LEU A 42 -25.45 -4.00 3.95
N THR A 43 -26.46 -4.01 4.80
CA THR A 43 -26.80 -2.88 5.65
C THR A 43 -26.03 -2.95 6.97
N TYR A 44 -25.72 -1.80 7.56
CA TYR A 44 -25.14 -1.76 8.90
C TYR A 44 -25.83 -0.72 9.78
N SER A 45 -25.79 -0.91 11.09
CA SER A 45 -26.38 0.03 12.04
C SER A 45 -25.62 0.10 13.36
N PHE A 46 -25.89 1.17 14.12
CA PHE A 46 -25.31 1.41 15.43
C PHE A 46 -26.44 1.43 16.48
N PRO A 47 -26.59 0.38 17.31
CA PRO A 47 -27.54 0.36 18.40
C PRO A 47 -27.39 1.57 19.33
N SER A 48 -28.53 2.19 19.66
CA SER A 48 -28.62 3.27 20.66
C SER A 48 -30.04 3.33 21.22
N GLY A 49 -30.22 3.88 22.43
CA GLY A 49 -31.54 4.21 22.98
C GLY A 49 -32.59 3.11 22.85
N THR A 50 -33.52 3.26 21.90
CA THR A 50 -34.64 2.34 21.61
C THR A 50 -34.26 1.09 20.79
N ALA A 51 -32.97 0.76 20.70
CA ALA A 51 -32.50 -0.46 20.06
C ALA A 51 -33.17 -1.69 20.68
N TYR A 52 -33.52 -2.65 19.84
CA TYR A 52 -34.18 -3.89 20.26
C TYR A 52 -33.39 -5.09 19.74
N PHE A 53 -33.35 -6.14 20.56
CA PHE A 53 -32.79 -7.45 20.24
C PHE A 53 -33.73 -8.50 20.83
N LYS A 54 -33.84 -9.66 20.17
CA LYS A 54 -34.63 -10.79 20.67
C LYS A 54 -34.08 -11.30 22.01
N SER A 55 -34.92 -11.79 22.92
CA SER A 55 -34.44 -12.50 24.11
C SER A 55 -33.71 -13.81 23.73
N ASN A 56 -32.65 -14.16 24.46
CA ASN A 56 -31.67 -15.23 24.15
C ASN A 56 -30.79 -14.95 22.90
N TYR A 57 -30.48 -13.68 22.67
CA TYR A 57 -29.51 -13.23 21.67
C TYR A 57 -28.09 -13.35 22.25
N GLY A 58 -27.15 -13.89 21.47
CA GLY A 58 -25.73 -14.06 21.84
C GLY A 58 -25.33 -15.45 22.34
N ASP A 59 -24.09 -15.88 22.06
CA ASP A 59 -23.52 -17.16 22.50
C ASP A 59 -23.40 -17.23 24.04
N TYR A 60 -23.30 -16.08 24.71
CA TYR A 60 -23.25 -15.97 26.17
C TYR A 60 -24.62 -16.08 26.86
N ALA A 61 -25.72 -16.21 26.10
CA ALA A 61 -27.06 -16.37 26.67
C ALA A 61 -27.23 -17.64 27.54
N ASN A 62 -26.24 -18.55 27.58
CA ASN A 62 -26.32 -19.79 28.34
C ASN A 62 -25.04 -20.18 29.13
N THR A 63 -24.06 -19.27 29.27
CA THR A 63 -22.82 -19.56 30.01
C THR A 63 -22.67 -18.65 31.22
N SER A 64 -22.51 -19.24 32.41
CA SER A 64 -22.24 -18.54 33.66
C SER A 64 -20.77 -18.09 33.75
N LYS A 65 -20.33 -17.20 32.86
CA LYS A 65 -19.06 -16.51 33.02
C LYS A 65 -19.36 -15.11 33.56
N ASP A 66 -18.73 -14.77 34.67
CA ASP A 66 -18.66 -13.43 35.26
C ASP A 66 -19.95 -12.82 35.85
N GLY A 67 -20.92 -13.65 36.22
CA GLY A 67 -22.10 -13.23 37.00
C GLY A 67 -23.31 -12.77 36.18
N PHE A 68 -23.19 -12.74 34.86
CA PHE A 68 -24.31 -12.53 33.92
C PHE A 68 -24.92 -13.88 33.50
N THR A 69 -25.59 -14.56 34.42
CA THR A 69 -26.28 -15.81 34.10
C THR A 69 -27.52 -15.54 33.23
N GLY A 70 -27.50 -15.98 31.97
CA GLY A 70 -28.68 -16.02 31.09
C GLY A 70 -28.98 -14.73 30.32
N GLN A 71 -28.01 -13.82 30.17
CA GLN A 71 -28.17 -12.53 29.50
C GLN A 71 -26.97 -12.29 28.56
N GLY A 72 -27.20 -12.25 27.25
CA GLY A 72 -26.16 -11.97 26.23
C GLY A 72 -25.71 -10.51 26.19
N GLU A 73 -24.81 -10.20 25.27
CA GLU A 73 -24.07 -8.93 25.09
C GLU A 73 -24.96 -7.69 25.08
N PHE A 74 -26.15 -7.82 24.51
CA PHE A 74 -27.12 -6.74 24.45
C PHE A 74 -27.58 -6.24 25.82
N TYR A 75 -27.61 -7.08 26.85
CA TYR A 75 -28.12 -6.68 28.17
C TYR A 75 -27.21 -5.66 28.88
N ALA A 76 -25.94 -5.58 28.49
CA ALA A 76 -25.00 -4.58 28.98
C ALA A 76 -24.33 -3.81 27.84
N PHE A 77 -25.11 -3.48 26.79
CA PHE A 77 -24.57 -2.73 25.68
C PHE A 77 -24.42 -1.24 25.98
N TYR A 78 -23.42 -0.63 25.34
CA TYR A 78 -23.23 0.81 25.28
C TYR A 78 -23.19 1.27 23.82
N ALA A 79 -23.76 2.45 23.57
CA ALA A 79 -23.74 3.04 22.24
C ALA A 79 -22.34 3.58 21.92
N LEU A 80 -21.90 3.36 20.68
CA LEU A 80 -20.70 3.99 20.15
C LEU A 80 -20.93 5.50 19.98
N SER A 81 -19.93 6.29 20.34
CA SER A 81 -19.84 7.72 20.02
C SER A 81 -19.79 7.94 18.51
N GLY A 82 -20.17 9.14 18.04
CA GLY A 82 -20.09 9.47 16.60
C GLY A 82 -18.67 9.33 16.02
N ALA A 83 -17.65 9.52 16.85
CA ALA A 83 -16.24 9.39 16.47
C ALA A 83 -15.83 7.93 16.23
N GLU A 84 -16.34 6.99 17.03
CA GLU A 84 -16.13 5.56 16.84
C GLU A 84 -16.95 5.03 15.66
N GLN A 85 -18.19 5.50 15.50
CA GLN A 85 -19.04 5.18 14.34
C GLN A 85 -18.36 5.56 13.02
N ALA A 86 -17.75 6.76 12.95
CA ALA A 86 -16.98 7.18 11.77
C ALA A 86 -15.75 6.28 11.52
N GLY A 87 -15.10 5.84 12.59
CA GLY A 87 -14.02 4.87 12.56
C GLY A 87 -14.40 3.53 11.95
N ILE A 88 -15.52 2.96 12.43
CA ILE A 88 -16.07 1.70 11.92
C ILE A 88 -16.50 1.85 10.46
N ALA A 89 -17.15 2.97 10.11
CA ALA A 89 -17.48 3.26 8.71
C ALA A 89 -16.23 3.32 7.81
N ALA A 90 -15.12 3.87 8.31
CA ALA A 90 -13.85 3.86 7.59
C ALA A 90 -13.24 2.45 7.47
N ALA A 91 -13.37 1.59 8.48
CA ALA A 91 -12.94 0.19 8.43
C ALA A 91 -13.79 -0.65 7.45
N LEU A 92 -15.12 -0.45 7.44
CA LEU A 92 -16.02 -1.01 6.42
C LEU A 92 -15.60 -0.56 5.01
N GLY A 93 -15.27 0.72 4.84
CA GLY A 93 -14.75 1.27 3.59
C GLY A 93 -13.45 0.61 3.13
N ALA A 94 -12.56 0.23 4.05
CA ALA A 94 -11.31 -0.45 3.72
C ALA A 94 -11.55 -1.86 3.16
N TRP A 95 -12.57 -2.59 3.63
CA TRP A 95 -12.98 -3.87 3.04
C TRP A 95 -13.69 -3.69 1.69
N ALA A 96 -14.59 -2.70 1.59
CA ALA A 96 -15.27 -2.37 0.33
C ALA A 96 -14.32 -1.90 -0.78
N ALA A 97 -13.16 -1.36 -0.42
CA ALA A 97 -12.12 -0.98 -1.37
C ALA A 97 -11.51 -2.19 -2.09
N VAL A 98 -11.45 -3.37 -1.46
CA VAL A 98 -10.68 -4.50 -1.98
C VAL A 98 -11.54 -5.64 -2.54
N ALA A 99 -12.83 -5.66 -2.19
CA ALA A 99 -13.79 -6.69 -2.62
C ALA A 99 -15.18 -6.10 -2.87
N ASN A 100 -16.02 -6.75 -3.68
CA ASN A 100 -17.37 -6.27 -4.02
C ASN A 100 -18.38 -6.44 -2.88
N VAL A 101 -18.09 -5.81 -1.74
CA VAL A 101 -18.98 -5.69 -0.59
C VAL A 101 -19.39 -4.22 -0.49
N SER A 102 -20.69 -3.94 -0.54
CA SER A 102 -21.23 -2.59 -0.39
C SER A 102 -21.93 -2.45 0.96
N PHE A 103 -21.71 -1.33 1.64
CA PHE A 103 -22.28 -1.08 2.96
C PHE A 103 -23.24 0.12 2.96
N ILE A 104 -24.46 -0.09 3.45
CA ILE A 104 -25.49 0.96 3.55
C ILE A 104 -25.88 1.15 5.01
N GLN A 105 -25.65 2.34 5.55
CA GLN A 105 -26.08 2.62 6.92
C GLN A 105 -27.60 2.71 7.00
N VAL A 106 -28.20 2.03 7.98
CA VAL A 106 -29.63 2.13 8.30
C VAL A 106 -29.83 2.50 9.78
N ALA A 107 -31.06 2.87 10.13
CA ALA A 107 -31.42 3.10 11.52
C ALA A 107 -31.39 1.80 12.33
N ASP A 108 -31.13 1.90 13.64
CA ASP A 108 -31.23 0.80 14.59
C ASP A 108 -32.40 1.04 15.56
N ASN A 109 -33.49 0.29 15.42
CA ASN A 109 -34.70 0.44 16.23
C ASN A 109 -35.52 -0.86 16.29
N ALA A 110 -36.70 -0.81 16.91
CA ALA A 110 -37.58 -1.96 17.11
C ALA A 110 -38.06 -2.68 15.84
N SER A 111 -37.95 -2.05 14.65
CA SER A 111 -38.47 -2.60 13.39
C SER A 111 -37.42 -2.75 12.30
N VAL A 112 -36.29 -2.03 12.40
CA VAL A 112 -35.22 -2.03 11.40
C VAL A 112 -33.88 -2.05 12.13
N VAL A 113 -32.98 -2.91 11.65
CA VAL A 113 -31.57 -2.96 12.04
C VAL A 113 -30.72 -3.26 10.80
N GLY A 114 -29.41 -3.06 10.91
CA GLY A 114 -28.44 -3.50 9.91
C GLY A 114 -28.32 -5.02 9.86
N ASP A 115 -27.78 -5.52 8.75
CA ASP A 115 -27.31 -6.90 8.64
C ASP A 115 -26.04 -7.12 9.49
N LEU A 116 -25.26 -6.04 9.70
CA LEU A 116 -24.17 -5.96 10.67
C LEU A 116 -24.46 -4.87 11.70
N ARG A 117 -24.39 -5.17 13.00
CA ARG A 117 -24.59 -4.19 14.07
C ARG A 117 -23.34 -4.06 14.91
N PHE A 118 -22.98 -2.83 15.26
CA PHE A 118 -21.74 -2.54 15.99
C PHE A 118 -22.06 -1.85 17.31
N ALA A 119 -21.63 -2.42 18.43
CA ALA A 119 -21.86 -1.85 19.75
C ALA A 119 -20.73 -2.18 20.73
N LEU A 120 -20.68 -1.44 21.83
CA LEU A 120 -19.84 -1.77 22.98
C LEU A 120 -20.62 -2.69 23.94
N THR A 121 -19.94 -3.54 24.71
CA THR A 121 -20.56 -4.35 25.77
C THR A 121 -19.63 -4.56 26.97
N ASP A 122 -20.22 -4.72 28.16
CA ASP A 122 -19.53 -5.21 29.36
C ASP A 122 -19.61 -6.76 29.50
N VAL A 123 -20.38 -7.45 28.65
CA VAL A 123 -20.42 -8.93 28.61
C VAL A 123 -19.43 -9.41 27.56
N ALA A 124 -18.17 -9.57 27.95
CA ALA A 124 -17.09 -10.09 27.12
C ALA A 124 -16.20 -11.03 27.95
N ASP A 125 -15.47 -11.96 27.32
CA ASP A 125 -14.50 -12.77 28.05
C ASP A 125 -13.37 -11.86 28.61
N ASN A 126 -12.77 -12.25 29.74
CA ASN A 126 -11.74 -11.45 30.40
C ASN A 126 -10.49 -11.25 29.54
N ASN A 127 -10.28 -12.10 28.53
CA ASN A 127 -9.14 -12.06 27.61
C ASN A 127 -9.50 -11.58 26.19
N GLU A 128 -10.68 -10.98 26.01
CA GLU A 128 -11.20 -10.57 24.71
C GLU A 128 -11.42 -9.06 24.67
N SER A 129 -10.85 -8.38 23.68
CA SER A 129 -11.07 -6.94 23.48
C SER A 129 -12.27 -6.66 22.56
N ALA A 130 -12.64 -7.61 21.71
CA ALA A 130 -13.81 -7.58 20.85
C ALA A 130 -14.12 -8.98 20.29
N HIS A 131 -15.32 -9.17 19.75
CA HIS A 131 -15.67 -10.34 18.95
C HIS A 131 -16.72 -10.01 17.89
N ALA A 132 -16.82 -10.89 16.90
CA ALA A 132 -17.81 -10.83 15.85
C ALA A 132 -18.46 -12.18 15.58
N TYR A 133 -19.73 -12.14 15.22
CA TYR A 133 -20.44 -13.30 14.72
C TYR A 133 -20.20 -13.48 13.23
N TYR A 134 -19.84 -14.70 12.82
CA TYR A 134 -19.75 -15.07 11.40
C TYR A 134 -21.06 -14.82 10.63
N PRO A 135 -20.99 -14.72 9.28
CA PRO A 135 -22.18 -14.73 8.44
C PRO A 135 -23.11 -15.90 8.79
N SER A 136 -24.32 -15.60 9.26
CA SER A 136 -25.33 -16.60 9.57
C SER A 136 -26.74 -16.11 9.28
N GLY A 137 -27.68 -17.04 9.08
CA GLY A 137 -29.10 -16.71 8.96
C GLY A 137 -29.78 -16.33 10.29
N SER A 138 -29.03 -16.33 11.40
CA SER A 138 -29.51 -15.91 12.71
C SER A 138 -29.47 -14.38 12.81
N PRO A 139 -30.33 -13.74 13.62
CA PRO A 139 -30.28 -12.29 13.83
C PRO A 139 -29.00 -11.77 14.47
N VAL A 140 -28.17 -12.65 15.05
CA VAL A 140 -26.83 -12.31 15.59
C VAL A 140 -25.76 -12.28 14.49
N GLY A 141 -26.00 -12.91 13.34
CA GLY A 141 -24.96 -13.11 12.32
C GLY A 141 -24.45 -11.77 11.80
N GLY A 142 -23.13 -11.56 11.84
CA GLY A 142 -22.48 -10.33 11.42
C GLY A 142 -22.39 -9.24 12.49
N ASP A 143 -23.00 -9.43 13.66
CA ASP A 143 -22.92 -8.43 14.72
C ASP A 143 -21.53 -8.46 15.39
N VAL A 144 -21.06 -7.27 15.75
CA VAL A 144 -19.72 -7.01 16.28
C VAL A 144 -19.83 -6.28 17.61
N TRP A 145 -19.15 -6.82 18.61
CA TRP A 145 -19.16 -6.36 19.97
C TRP A 145 -17.75 -5.99 20.41
N PHE A 146 -17.56 -4.76 20.87
CA PHE A 146 -16.29 -4.30 21.42
C PHE A 146 -16.39 -4.22 22.94
N LYS A 147 -15.35 -4.61 23.66
CA LYS A 147 -15.35 -4.53 25.12
C LYS A 147 -15.25 -3.08 25.57
N HIS A 148 -16.29 -2.58 26.21
CA HIS A 148 -16.40 -1.15 26.59
C HIS A 148 -15.22 -0.66 27.44
N GLY A 149 -14.71 -1.49 28.35
CA GLY A 149 -13.60 -1.15 29.24
C GLY A 149 -12.19 -1.23 28.61
N GLU A 150 -12.04 -1.82 27.43
CA GLU A 150 -10.74 -1.99 26.73
C GLU A 150 -10.69 -1.29 25.37
N TRP A 151 -11.85 -0.89 24.84
CA TRP A 151 -11.95 -0.07 23.64
C TRP A 151 -11.48 1.34 23.96
N HIS A 152 -10.25 1.67 23.56
CA HIS A 152 -9.53 2.82 24.08
C HIS A 152 -9.18 3.81 22.97
N THR A 153 -10.15 4.64 22.59
CA THR A 153 -9.84 5.88 21.90
C THR A 153 -9.00 6.74 22.85
N SER A 154 -7.68 6.64 22.80
CA SER A 154 -6.80 7.37 23.72
C SER A 154 -7.18 8.85 23.71
N SER A 155 -7.66 9.35 24.86
CA SER A 155 -7.96 10.77 25.11
C SER A 155 -8.89 11.46 24.08
N GLY A 156 -10.12 10.98 23.91
CA GLY A 156 -11.21 11.74 23.27
C GLY A 156 -11.05 12.03 21.77
N SER A 157 -10.28 11.21 21.06
CA SER A 157 -10.10 11.29 19.61
C SER A 157 -10.82 10.15 18.88
N THR A 158 -11.11 10.26 17.60
CA THR A 158 -11.76 9.20 16.79
C THR A 158 -10.93 7.91 16.75
N LEU A 159 -11.53 6.79 16.31
CA LEU A 159 -10.79 5.58 15.93
C LEU A 159 -9.74 5.93 14.86
N GLN A 160 -8.48 6.09 15.26
CA GLN A 160 -7.43 6.56 14.36
C GLN A 160 -6.85 5.39 13.56
N LYS A 161 -6.69 5.56 12.25
CA LYS A 161 -5.86 4.64 11.47
C LYS A 161 -4.47 4.55 12.10
N GLY A 162 -4.00 3.32 12.32
CA GLY A 162 -2.74 3.05 13.00
C GLY A 162 -2.85 2.82 14.50
N SER A 163 -4.04 2.98 15.10
CA SER A 163 -4.29 2.54 16.48
C SER A 163 -4.67 1.07 16.55
N TYR A 164 -4.52 0.47 17.73
CA TYR A 164 -4.97 -0.90 17.98
C TYR A 164 -6.47 -1.06 17.80
N ASP A 165 -7.28 -0.11 18.29
CA ASP A 165 -8.75 -0.18 18.11
C ASP A 165 -9.16 -0.18 16.63
N TYR A 166 -8.46 0.57 15.76
CA TYR A 166 -8.75 0.56 14.33
C TYR A 166 -8.41 -0.80 13.70
N LEU A 167 -7.29 -1.41 14.11
CA LEU A 167 -6.96 -2.78 13.73
C LEU A 167 -8.05 -3.75 14.20
N THR A 168 -8.49 -3.65 15.45
CA THR A 168 -9.57 -4.48 16.01
C THR A 168 -10.87 -4.30 15.21
N ALA A 169 -11.25 -3.08 14.84
CA ALA A 169 -12.43 -2.87 13.98
C ALA A 169 -12.29 -3.58 12.62
N ILE A 170 -11.15 -3.43 11.94
CA ILE A 170 -10.92 -4.13 10.65
C ILE A 170 -10.96 -5.65 10.86
N HIS A 171 -10.35 -6.15 11.92
CA HIS A 171 -10.28 -7.57 12.28
C HIS A 171 -11.69 -8.16 12.48
N GLU A 172 -12.48 -7.56 13.37
CA GLU A 172 -13.84 -8.05 13.66
C GLU A 172 -14.78 -7.94 12.45
N ILE A 173 -14.63 -6.91 11.62
CA ILE A 173 -15.36 -6.83 10.36
C ILE A 173 -14.94 -7.98 9.42
N GLY A 174 -13.67 -8.38 9.42
CA GLY A 174 -13.19 -9.57 8.70
C GLY A 174 -13.96 -10.83 9.09
N HIS A 175 -14.13 -11.08 10.40
CA HIS A 175 -14.96 -12.17 10.92
C HIS A 175 -16.42 -12.05 10.50
N ALA A 176 -17.02 -10.86 10.67
CA ALA A 176 -18.41 -10.59 10.28
C ALA A 176 -18.67 -10.78 8.76
N LEU A 177 -17.61 -10.72 7.95
CA LEU A 177 -17.63 -11.00 6.52
C LEU A 177 -17.21 -12.44 6.15
N GLY A 178 -16.78 -13.26 7.12
CA GLY A 178 -16.51 -14.68 6.91
C GLY A 178 -15.04 -15.10 6.90
N LEU A 179 -14.13 -14.24 7.37
CA LEU A 179 -12.73 -14.63 7.57
C LEU A 179 -12.51 -15.27 8.94
N GLU A 180 -11.72 -16.33 9.02
CA GLU A 180 -11.27 -16.93 10.31
C GLU A 180 -9.83 -16.51 10.66
N HIS A 181 -9.42 -16.77 11.89
CA HIS A 181 -8.02 -16.56 12.28
C HIS A 181 -7.08 -17.50 11.49
N PRO A 182 -5.87 -17.06 11.12
CA PRO A 182 -4.94 -17.83 10.28
C PRO A 182 -4.38 -19.09 10.93
N PHE A 183 -4.50 -19.18 12.27
CA PHE A 183 -4.06 -20.32 13.07
C PHE A 183 -5.23 -21.24 13.47
N GLU A 184 -6.45 -20.87 13.11
CA GLU A 184 -7.65 -21.68 13.26
C GLU A 184 -7.88 -22.55 12.01
N GLY A 185 -8.95 -23.34 12.03
CA GLY A 185 -9.37 -24.13 10.88
C GLY A 185 -8.33 -25.12 10.32
N LYS A 186 -8.59 -25.56 9.08
CA LYS A 186 -7.69 -26.35 8.24
C LYS A 186 -7.90 -25.96 6.77
N PRO A 187 -6.83 -25.60 6.01
CA PRO A 187 -5.42 -25.54 6.42
C PRO A 187 -5.12 -24.36 7.36
N LYS A 188 -3.94 -24.36 7.98
CA LYS A 188 -3.44 -23.21 8.76
C LYS A 188 -2.41 -22.45 7.94
N LEU A 189 -2.33 -21.14 8.15
CA LEU A 189 -1.33 -20.29 7.56
C LEU A 189 0.06 -20.65 8.11
N SER A 190 1.09 -20.53 7.27
CA SER A 190 2.48 -20.74 7.72
C SER A 190 2.85 -19.72 8.79
N ALA A 191 3.61 -20.13 9.80
CA ALA A 191 4.13 -19.23 10.84
C ALA A 191 5.00 -18.07 10.28
N ALA A 192 5.47 -18.15 9.04
CA ALA A 192 6.16 -17.04 8.37
C ALA A 192 5.21 -15.89 8.00
N TYR A 193 3.92 -16.18 7.81
CA TYR A 193 2.89 -15.26 7.34
C TYR A 193 1.79 -15.00 8.38
N ASP A 194 1.72 -15.79 9.44
CA ASP A 194 0.84 -15.54 10.60
C ASP A 194 1.35 -14.33 11.41
N ASN A 195 1.13 -13.13 10.89
CA ASN A 195 1.35 -11.84 11.54
C ASN A 195 0.63 -10.69 10.77
N TYR A 196 0.49 -9.54 11.43
CA TYR A 196 -0.17 -8.34 10.92
C TYR A 196 0.37 -7.82 9.59
N SER A 197 1.61 -8.16 9.20
CA SER A 197 2.12 -7.74 7.88
C SER A 197 1.46 -8.48 6.72
N TYR A 198 0.83 -9.63 6.94
CA TYR A 198 0.23 -10.41 5.86
C TYR A 198 -1.27 -10.65 6.05
N THR A 199 -1.76 -10.59 7.28
CA THR A 199 -3.18 -10.66 7.59
C THR A 199 -3.49 -9.94 8.90
N VAL A 200 -4.50 -9.05 8.87
CA VAL A 200 -5.06 -8.41 10.06
C VAL A 200 -5.77 -9.40 10.97
N MET A 201 -6.07 -10.61 10.48
CA MET A 201 -6.69 -11.69 11.25
C MET A 201 -5.69 -12.43 12.16
N SER A 202 -4.38 -12.17 12.06
CA SER A 202 -3.40 -12.74 12.98
C SER A 202 -3.56 -12.14 14.39
N TYR A 203 -2.91 -12.75 15.39
CA TYR A 203 -2.76 -12.20 16.76
C TYR A 203 -1.33 -11.72 17.04
N LYS A 204 -0.48 -11.64 16.01
CA LYS A 204 0.94 -11.31 16.17
C LYS A 204 1.30 -10.10 15.33
N ALA A 205 1.96 -9.12 15.94
CA ALA A 205 2.46 -7.95 15.23
C ALA A 205 3.56 -8.30 14.24
N HIS A 206 4.44 -9.23 14.61
CA HIS A 206 5.46 -9.75 13.72
C HIS A 206 5.72 -11.23 13.97
N LYS A 207 6.54 -11.83 13.10
CA LYS A 207 6.89 -13.25 13.20
C LYS A 207 7.58 -13.53 14.54
N GLY A 208 6.91 -14.34 15.37
CA GLY A 208 7.42 -14.78 16.67
C GLY A 208 7.32 -13.75 17.79
N GLY A 209 6.69 -12.60 17.53
CA GLY A 209 6.41 -11.57 18.54
C GLY A 209 5.02 -11.68 19.13
N ASP A 210 4.76 -10.78 20.08
CA ASP A 210 3.45 -10.55 20.69
C ASP A 210 2.56 -9.71 19.76
N ASN A 211 1.43 -9.22 20.27
CA ASN A 211 0.45 -8.43 19.53
C ASN A 211 0.73 -6.92 19.53
N TYR A 212 1.81 -6.45 20.18
CA TYR A 212 2.09 -5.02 20.35
C TYR A 212 2.87 -4.41 19.17
N ALA A 213 2.46 -3.21 18.77
CA ALA A 213 3.21 -2.28 17.92
C ALA A 213 2.91 -0.85 18.34
N ASP A 214 3.82 0.09 18.06
CA ASP A 214 3.56 1.53 18.24
C ASP A 214 2.69 2.14 17.13
N PHE A 215 2.48 1.40 16.04
CA PHE A 215 1.58 1.72 14.93
C PHE A 215 1.08 0.42 14.29
N TYR A 216 -0.21 0.34 13.94
CA TYR A 216 -0.87 -0.88 13.44
C TYR A 216 -1.30 -0.77 11.97
N PRO A 217 -1.63 -1.89 11.28
CA PRO A 217 -2.14 -1.86 9.92
C PRO A 217 -3.37 -0.96 9.73
N THR A 218 -3.44 -0.27 8.59
CA THR A 218 -4.52 0.68 8.27
C THR A 218 -5.43 0.21 7.14
N THR A 219 -5.15 -0.96 6.56
CA THR A 219 -5.90 -1.60 5.46
C THR A 219 -5.94 -3.11 5.69
N PRO A 220 -6.85 -3.85 5.01
CA PRO A 220 -6.66 -5.27 4.76
C PRO A 220 -5.29 -5.52 4.13
N MET A 221 -4.64 -6.61 4.54
CA MET A 221 -3.30 -6.99 4.09
C MET A 221 -3.37 -8.07 3.01
N TRP A 222 -2.23 -8.52 2.52
CA TRP A 222 -2.13 -9.38 1.33
C TRP A 222 -3.11 -10.58 1.32
N PHE A 223 -3.12 -11.40 2.38
CA PHE A 223 -4.00 -12.58 2.41
C PHE A 223 -5.45 -12.23 2.75
N ASP A 224 -5.68 -11.14 3.47
CA ASP A 224 -7.03 -10.62 3.71
C ASP A 224 -7.70 -10.24 2.39
N ILE A 225 -6.98 -9.51 1.54
CA ILE A 225 -7.47 -9.08 0.22
C ILE A 225 -7.79 -10.30 -0.65
N LEU A 226 -6.85 -11.24 -0.76
CA LEU A 226 -7.07 -12.45 -1.57
C LEU A 226 -8.27 -13.26 -1.06
N ALA A 227 -8.37 -13.50 0.25
CA ALA A 227 -9.49 -14.25 0.83
C ALA A 227 -10.82 -13.54 0.63
N MET A 228 -10.88 -12.23 0.86
CA MET A 228 -12.10 -11.45 0.67
C MET A 228 -12.54 -11.41 -0.80
N GLN A 229 -11.58 -11.37 -1.73
CA GLN A 229 -11.86 -11.45 -3.17
C GLN A 229 -12.33 -12.84 -3.61
N GLU A 230 -11.92 -13.92 -2.96
CA GLU A 230 -12.50 -15.25 -3.20
C GLU A 230 -13.96 -15.32 -2.72
N LEU A 231 -14.28 -14.66 -1.60
CA LEU A 231 -15.65 -14.64 -1.06
C LEU A 231 -16.59 -13.77 -1.91
N TYR A 232 -16.15 -12.56 -2.28
CA TYR A 232 -17.03 -11.53 -2.81
C TYR A 232 -16.64 -10.99 -4.19
N GLY A 233 -15.53 -11.46 -4.77
CA GLY A 233 -14.99 -10.95 -6.02
C GLY A 233 -14.25 -9.61 -5.84
N LYS A 234 -13.45 -9.26 -6.84
CA LYS A 234 -12.57 -8.08 -6.84
C LYS A 234 -13.35 -6.79 -7.06
N ALA A 235 -13.13 -5.80 -6.20
CA ALA A 235 -13.65 -4.44 -6.40
C ALA A 235 -12.76 -3.65 -7.36
N SER A 236 -13.35 -2.67 -8.05
CA SER A 236 -12.55 -1.61 -8.65
C SER A 236 -12.30 -0.53 -7.62
N HIS A 237 -11.04 -0.17 -7.42
CA HIS A 237 -10.62 0.87 -6.50
C HIS A 237 -9.50 1.69 -7.12
N ASN A 238 -9.55 3.00 -6.88
CA ASN A 238 -8.58 3.97 -7.37
C ASN A 238 -8.24 3.87 -8.87
N ALA A 239 -9.16 3.39 -9.71
CA ALA A 239 -8.88 3.06 -11.13
C ALA A 239 -8.52 4.25 -12.06
N GLY A 240 -8.31 5.44 -11.52
CA GLY A 240 -7.80 6.62 -12.24
C GLY A 240 -6.30 6.77 -12.01
N ASN A 241 -5.71 7.89 -12.45
CA ASN A 241 -4.30 8.13 -12.15
C ASN A 241 -4.15 8.64 -10.71
N ASN A 242 -3.48 7.87 -9.88
CA ASN A 242 -3.39 8.11 -8.45
C ASN A 242 -1.95 8.42 -8.01
N THR A 243 -1.83 9.28 -7.00
CA THR A 243 -0.55 9.60 -6.34
C THR A 243 -0.62 9.18 -4.88
N TYR A 244 0.29 8.31 -4.48
CA TYR A 244 0.47 7.82 -3.12
C TYR A 244 1.67 8.53 -2.49
N THR A 245 1.40 9.53 -1.65
CA THR A 245 2.44 10.37 -1.04
C THR A 245 2.76 9.92 0.38
N TYR A 246 4.05 9.72 0.64
CA TYR A 246 4.58 9.26 1.91
C TYR A 246 5.58 10.27 2.49
N HIS A 247 5.47 10.53 3.78
CA HIS A 247 6.32 11.47 4.49
C HIS A 247 7.27 10.72 5.44
N SER A 248 8.55 11.03 5.33
CA SER A 248 9.64 10.41 6.11
C SER A 248 9.45 10.47 7.64
N ASN A 249 8.67 11.40 8.17
CA ASN A 249 8.40 11.57 9.60
C ASN A 249 7.10 10.88 10.09
N GLN A 250 6.36 10.20 9.22
CA GLN A 250 5.13 9.48 9.55
C GLN A 250 5.34 7.96 9.51
N GLN A 251 4.49 7.22 10.21
CA GLN A 251 4.44 5.75 10.11
C GLN A 251 3.33 5.34 9.14
N TYR A 252 3.60 4.26 8.42
CA TYR A 252 2.67 3.65 7.48
C TYR A 252 2.73 2.15 7.66
N TRP A 253 1.57 1.49 7.64
CA TRP A 253 1.50 0.04 7.60
C TRP A 253 0.25 -0.36 6.81
N GLU A 254 0.44 -0.70 5.55
CA GLU A 254 -0.68 -0.86 4.61
C GLU A 254 -0.29 -1.68 3.38
N THR A 255 -1.32 -2.09 2.65
CA THR A 255 -1.20 -2.68 1.32
C THR A 255 -1.91 -1.78 0.31
N ILE A 256 -1.17 -1.26 -0.68
CA ILE A 256 -1.73 -0.46 -1.76
C ILE A 256 -2.54 -1.37 -2.69
N TYR A 257 -3.84 -1.15 -2.75
CA TYR A 257 -4.73 -1.76 -3.74
C TYR A 257 -5.14 -0.71 -4.78
N ASP A 258 -4.78 -0.94 -6.03
CA ASP A 258 -5.18 -0.09 -7.15
C ASP A 258 -5.53 -0.97 -8.35
N THR A 259 -6.53 -0.59 -9.14
CA THR A 259 -7.06 -1.44 -10.22
C THR A 259 -6.92 -0.84 -11.61
N GLY A 260 -6.36 0.35 -11.75
CA GLY A 260 -6.08 0.93 -13.06
C GLY A 260 -5.63 2.37 -12.98
N GLY A 261 -5.18 2.89 -14.11
CA GLY A 261 -4.59 4.22 -14.16
C GLY A 261 -3.11 4.16 -14.48
N THR A 262 -2.42 5.24 -14.16
CA THR A 262 -0.97 5.37 -14.20
C THR A 262 -0.55 6.03 -12.91
N ASP A 263 0.00 5.22 -12.02
CA ASP A 263 0.05 5.54 -10.60
C ASP A 263 1.47 5.82 -10.15
N THR A 264 1.58 6.66 -9.13
CA THR A 264 2.87 7.21 -8.69
C THR A 264 3.01 7.09 -7.18
N ILE A 265 4.11 6.51 -6.71
CA ILE A 265 4.55 6.63 -5.32
C ILE A 265 5.47 7.83 -5.19
N VAL A 266 5.23 8.71 -4.23
CA VAL A 266 6.06 9.88 -3.96
C VAL A 266 6.54 9.84 -2.51
N SER A 267 7.84 9.97 -2.29
CA SER A 267 8.42 10.18 -0.96
C SER A 267 8.68 11.68 -0.73
N VAL A 268 8.51 12.12 0.52
CA VAL A 268 8.75 13.51 0.93
C VAL A 268 9.63 13.56 2.17
N GLY A 269 10.73 14.29 2.06
CA GLY A 269 11.69 14.57 3.13
C GLY A 269 12.99 13.79 3.01
N LYS A 270 13.81 13.84 4.07
CA LYS A 270 15.26 13.59 3.98
C LYS A 270 15.73 12.18 4.33
N ALA A 271 14.79 11.27 4.60
CA ALA A 271 15.17 9.91 5.00
C ALA A 271 15.35 9.05 3.76
N ASP A 272 16.44 8.27 3.71
CA ASP A 272 16.65 7.26 2.67
C ASP A 272 15.41 6.34 2.56
N VAL A 273 14.81 6.25 1.39
CA VAL A 273 13.71 5.34 1.09
C VAL A 273 14.14 4.17 0.21
N ALA A 274 13.32 3.12 0.21
CA ALA A 274 13.48 2.00 -0.69
C ALA A 274 12.15 1.66 -1.34
N ILE A 275 12.03 1.97 -2.62
CA ILE A 275 10.84 1.79 -3.45
C ILE A 275 11.08 0.64 -4.43
N ASP A 276 10.16 -0.31 -4.48
CA ASP A 276 10.17 -1.46 -5.38
C ASP A 276 8.74 -1.68 -5.91
N LEU A 277 8.52 -1.30 -7.16
CA LEU A 277 7.19 -1.25 -7.80
C LEU A 277 6.63 -2.63 -8.21
N VAL A 278 7.25 -3.73 -7.75
CA VAL A 278 6.79 -5.09 -8.05
C VAL A 278 5.71 -5.51 -7.05
N ILE A 279 4.63 -6.11 -7.58
CA ILE A 279 3.55 -6.70 -6.79
C ILE A 279 4.10 -7.63 -5.69
N GLY A 280 3.57 -7.48 -4.48
CA GLY A 280 3.97 -8.25 -3.30
C GLY A 280 5.28 -7.82 -2.67
N HIS A 281 5.97 -6.80 -3.20
CA HIS A 281 7.18 -6.27 -2.60
C HIS A 281 6.87 -5.19 -1.55
N TRP A 282 7.72 -5.17 -0.52
CA TRP A 282 7.66 -4.22 0.58
C TRP A 282 8.56 -3.01 0.36
N ASN A 283 8.02 -1.83 0.68
CA ASN A 283 8.65 -0.53 0.52
C ASN A 283 8.95 0.10 1.88
N LYS A 284 10.09 0.82 1.96
CA LYS A 284 10.48 1.67 3.09
C LYS A 284 10.17 3.11 2.71
N LEU A 285 9.11 3.69 3.28
CA LEU A 285 8.57 5.00 2.86
C LEU A 285 8.32 5.98 4.02
N GLY A 286 8.59 5.57 5.26
CA GLY A 286 8.38 6.40 6.44
C GLY A 286 9.22 5.93 7.63
N ARG A 287 8.83 6.37 8.82
CA ARG A 287 9.42 5.93 10.08
C ARG A 287 9.12 4.45 10.31
N ALA A 288 10.09 3.73 10.87
CA ALA A 288 9.91 2.32 11.23
C ALA A 288 8.84 2.15 12.33
N ILE A 289 8.16 1.01 12.30
CA ILE A 289 7.31 0.52 13.39
C ILE A 289 8.21 -0.09 14.46
N ASP A 290 7.93 0.18 15.72
CA ASP A 290 8.58 -0.42 16.89
C ASP A 290 7.62 -1.42 17.55
N PHE A 291 8.10 -2.64 17.79
CA PHE A 291 7.32 -3.72 18.42
C PHE A 291 7.55 -3.84 19.93
N GLY A 292 8.31 -2.93 20.55
CA GLY A 292 8.52 -2.87 22.00
C GLY A 292 9.41 -3.97 22.58
N ASP A 293 9.81 -4.94 21.77
CA ASP A 293 10.66 -6.08 22.13
C ASP A 293 12.09 -5.98 21.55
N GLY A 294 12.42 -4.80 20.99
CA GLY A 294 13.69 -4.51 20.32
C GLY A 294 13.69 -4.79 18.82
N TRP A 295 12.61 -5.32 18.25
CA TRP A 295 12.43 -5.43 16.80
C TRP A 295 11.78 -4.18 16.23
N THR A 296 12.19 -3.82 15.00
CA THR A 296 11.58 -2.75 14.23
C THR A 296 11.33 -3.16 12.79
N GLN A 297 10.32 -2.56 12.16
CA GLN A 297 9.98 -2.77 10.75
C GLN A 297 9.99 -1.46 9.99
N ALA A 298 11.03 -1.25 9.18
CA ALA A 298 11.15 -0.08 8.30
C ALA A 298 10.38 -0.25 6.98
N LYS A 299 10.15 -1.50 6.55
CA LYS A 299 9.45 -1.82 5.30
C LYS A 299 8.03 -2.27 5.61
N ALA A 300 7.07 -1.37 5.45
CA ALA A 300 5.71 -1.57 5.96
C ALA A 300 4.60 -1.21 4.97
N VAL A 301 4.96 -0.78 3.76
CA VAL A 301 4.00 -0.53 2.66
C VAL A 301 4.18 -1.58 1.59
N MET A 302 3.16 -2.39 1.31
CA MET A 302 3.19 -3.43 0.28
C MET A 302 2.45 -2.98 -1.00
N ILE A 303 2.96 -3.34 -2.18
CA ILE A 303 2.14 -3.30 -3.40
C ILE A 303 1.22 -4.53 -3.43
N GLY A 304 -0.08 -4.32 -3.31
CA GLY A 304 -1.09 -5.38 -3.19
C GLY A 304 -1.31 -6.22 -4.45
N PRO A 305 -2.16 -7.26 -4.36
CA PRO A 305 -2.54 -8.08 -5.50
C PRO A 305 -3.29 -7.23 -6.54
N ASP A 306 -3.11 -7.56 -7.82
CA ASP A 306 -3.68 -6.86 -8.98
C ASP A 306 -3.24 -5.39 -9.17
N THR A 307 -2.49 -4.81 -8.23
CA THR A 307 -1.98 -3.44 -8.29
C THR A 307 -0.84 -3.30 -9.29
N LYS A 308 -0.87 -2.22 -10.07
CA LYS A 308 0.25 -1.77 -10.89
C LYS A 308 0.60 -0.36 -10.50
N ILE A 309 1.88 -0.11 -10.27
CA ILE A 309 2.41 1.24 -10.06
C ILE A 309 3.46 1.48 -11.13
N GLU A 310 3.29 2.54 -11.90
CA GLU A 310 4.15 2.87 -13.03
C GLU A 310 5.29 3.80 -12.62
N ASN A 311 5.09 4.68 -11.64
CA ASN A 311 6.05 5.75 -11.38
C ASN A 311 6.47 5.80 -9.90
N ALA A 312 7.67 6.32 -9.68
CA ALA A 312 8.20 6.58 -8.35
C ALA A 312 9.05 7.85 -8.32
N THR A 313 8.87 8.65 -7.28
CA THR A 313 9.70 9.80 -6.95
C THR A 313 10.25 9.60 -5.53
N GLY A 314 11.58 9.64 -5.39
CA GLY A 314 12.26 9.66 -4.09
C GLY A 314 12.13 11.00 -3.39
N GLY A 315 12.84 11.15 -2.28
CA GLY A 315 12.89 12.36 -1.46
C GLY A 315 14.26 13.03 -1.56
N ASP A 316 14.71 13.61 -0.44
CA ASP A 316 16.01 14.29 -0.35
C ASP A 316 17.11 13.38 0.27
N GLY A 317 16.85 12.07 0.31
CA GLY A 317 17.71 11.05 0.95
C GLY A 317 18.45 10.21 -0.09
N ASN A 318 19.31 9.28 0.35
CA ASN A 318 19.97 8.36 -0.60
C ASN A 318 19.06 7.18 -0.91
N ASP A 319 18.30 7.30 -1.98
CA ASP A 319 17.16 6.46 -2.25
C ASP A 319 17.49 5.26 -3.15
N LYS A 320 16.72 4.20 -2.98
CA LYS A 320 16.80 3.00 -3.81
C LYS A 320 15.46 2.78 -4.48
N ILE A 321 15.39 3.08 -5.76
CA ILE A 321 14.16 3.00 -6.54
C ILE A 321 14.28 1.91 -7.59
N LYS A 322 13.33 0.98 -7.60
CA LYS A 322 13.25 -0.10 -8.59
C LYS A 322 11.88 -0.08 -9.25
N GLY A 323 11.88 0.06 -10.57
CA GLY A 323 10.72 -0.13 -11.43
C GLY A 323 10.27 -1.59 -11.48
N ASN A 324 9.46 -1.94 -12.47
CA ASN A 324 8.90 -3.28 -12.62
C ASN A 324 9.05 -3.78 -14.07
N GLY A 325 8.02 -4.43 -14.63
CA GLY A 325 8.03 -4.88 -16.03
C GLY A 325 7.31 -3.93 -16.99
N LEU A 326 6.80 -2.81 -16.47
CA LEU A 326 6.05 -1.80 -17.20
C LEU A 326 6.99 -0.67 -17.63
N LYS A 327 6.48 0.25 -18.43
CA LYS A 327 7.19 1.51 -18.69
C LYS A 327 7.11 2.37 -17.44
N ASN A 328 8.24 2.60 -16.79
CA ASN A 328 8.32 3.39 -15.56
C ASN A 328 8.85 4.81 -15.78
N THR A 329 8.41 5.76 -14.95
CA THR A 329 9.10 7.05 -14.73
C THR A 329 9.63 7.06 -13.30
N LEU A 330 10.96 7.10 -13.18
CA LEU A 330 11.67 7.05 -11.90
C LEU A 330 12.48 8.34 -11.73
N GLU A 331 12.24 9.04 -10.62
CA GLU A 331 12.96 10.26 -10.23
C GLU A 331 13.58 10.04 -8.85
N GLY A 332 14.89 10.25 -8.71
CA GLY A 332 15.63 10.05 -7.46
C GLY A 332 15.35 11.19 -6.48
N GLY A 333 15.74 12.41 -6.85
CA GLY A 333 15.55 13.61 -6.03
C GLY A 333 16.89 14.24 -5.68
N ASP A 334 17.06 14.66 -4.43
CA ASP A 334 18.38 15.03 -3.91
C ASP A 334 19.01 13.80 -3.24
N GLY A 335 20.35 13.70 -3.23
CA GLY A 335 21.08 12.62 -2.57
C GLY A 335 21.71 11.64 -3.55
N HIS A 336 22.43 10.63 -3.04
CA HIS A 336 23.09 9.63 -3.89
C HIS A 336 22.18 8.44 -4.17
N ASP A 337 21.42 8.52 -5.25
CA ASP A 337 20.36 7.59 -5.55
C ASP A 337 20.79 6.40 -6.40
N VAL A 338 20.02 5.32 -6.29
CA VAL A 338 20.16 4.13 -7.11
C VAL A 338 18.83 3.78 -7.76
N LEU A 339 18.72 4.06 -9.06
CA LEU A 339 17.53 3.83 -9.87
C LEU A 339 17.74 2.63 -10.80
N ARG A 340 16.77 1.71 -10.79
CA ARG A 340 16.73 0.57 -11.71
C ARG A 340 15.36 0.39 -12.37
N GLY A 341 15.25 0.62 -13.67
CA GLY A 341 14.01 0.45 -14.44
C GLY A 341 13.52 -1.00 -14.48
N ARG A 342 14.47 -1.94 -14.65
CA ARG A 342 14.28 -3.40 -14.80
C ARG A 342 13.82 -3.78 -16.20
N GLY A 343 12.53 -3.77 -16.48
CA GLY A 343 11.99 -4.16 -17.79
C GLY A 343 10.94 -3.17 -18.19
N GLY A 344 10.96 -2.69 -19.43
CA GLY A 344 10.07 -1.60 -19.80
C GLY A 344 10.68 -0.76 -20.89
N ALA A 345 10.29 0.50 -20.98
CA ALA A 345 10.97 1.49 -21.78
C ALA A 345 11.00 2.76 -20.94
N ASP A 346 11.92 2.76 -20.00
CA ASP A 346 11.84 3.52 -18.76
C ASP A 346 12.43 4.92 -18.93
N LYS A 347 11.97 5.84 -18.09
CA LYS A 347 12.54 7.18 -17.92
C LYS A 347 13.16 7.26 -16.54
N LEU A 348 14.46 7.54 -16.47
CA LEU A 348 15.20 7.66 -15.23
C LEU A 348 15.80 9.07 -15.14
N SER A 349 15.59 9.74 -14.01
CA SER A 349 16.26 10.99 -13.64
C SER A 349 16.86 10.78 -12.26
N GLY A 350 18.18 10.89 -12.13
CA GLY A 350 18.84 10.80 -10.83
C GLY A 350 18.44 11.99 -9.96
N GLY A 351 18.83 13.18 -10.42
CA GLY A 351 18.48 14.44 -9.78
C GLY A 351 19.76 15.18 -9.43
N ALA A 352 19.84 15.74 -8.23
CA ALA A 352 21.08 16.34 -7.74
C ALA A 352 22.00 15.25 -7.17
N ASP A 353 23.27 15.59 -6.97
CA ASP A 353 24.32 14.70 -6.47
C ASP A 353 24.66 13.52 -7.41
N ASN A 354 25.49 12.57 -6.96
CA ASN A 354 26.01 11.50 -7.81
C ASN A 354 25.12 10.26 -7.78
N ASP A 355 24.42 9.98 -8.88
CA ASP A 355 23.47 8.87 -8.95
C ASP A 355 23.98 7.65 -9.72
N LYS A 356 23.26 6.53 -9.54
CA LYS A 356 23.45 5.30 -10.32
C LYS A 356 22.17 4.92 -11.03
N LEU A 357 22.20 5.01 -12.35
CA LEU A 357 21.06 4.77 -13.22
C LEU A 357 21.27 3.47 -14.03
N ASN A 358 20.25 2.63 -14.07
CA ASN A 358 20.21 1.41 -14.87
C ASN A 358 18.82 1.20 -15.44
N GLY A 359 18.63 1.45 -16.73
CA GLY A 359 17.34 1.22 -17.40
C GLY A 359 16.95 -0.27 -17.36
N GLY A 360 17.87 -1.14 -17.76
CA GLY A 360 17.69 -2.58 -17.71
C GLY A 360 17.37 -3.14 -19.09
N LYS A 361 16.21 -3.79 -19.23
CA LYS A 361 15.71 -4.27 -20.54
C LYS A 361 14.74 -3.24 -21.07
N GLY A 362 15.03 -2.68 -22.23
CA GLY A 362 14.14 -1.69 -22.79
C GLY A 362 14.80 -0.80 -23.81
N LYS A 363 14.06 0.22 -24.23
CA LYS A 363 14.64 1.41 -24.85
C LYS A 363 14.49 2.54 -23.85
N ASP A 364 15.41 2.57 -22.92
CA ASP A 364 15.36 3.44 -21.76
C ASP A 364 15.95 4.82 -22.06
N GLN A 365 15.59 5.79 -21.23
CA GLN A 365 15.98 7.19 -21.37
C GLN A 365 16.46 7.72 -20.02
N TYR A 366 17.63 8.34 -20.01
CA TYR A 366 18.28 8.92 -18.84
C TYR A 366 18.25 10.44 -18.97
N PHE A 367 17.55 11.14 -18.08
CA PHE A 367 17.33 12.57 -18.16
C PHE A 367 18.22 13.33 -17.18
N PHE A 368 18.90 14.34 -17.69
CA PHE A 368 19.70 15.29 -16.95
C PHE A 368 19.00 16.65 -17.01
N LYS A 369 18.37 17.02 -15.90
CA LYS A 369 17.63 18.28 -15.74
C LYS A 369 18.40 19.31 -14.91
N GLU A 370 19.38 18.87 -14.12
CA GLU A 370 20.25 19.74 -13.36
C GLU A 370 21.44 20.22 -14.18
N ALA A 371 21.92 21.43 -13.89
CA ALA A 371 23.09 21.98 -14.54
C ALA A 371 24.35 21.14 -14.20
N PRO A 372 25.32 21.03 -15.12
CA PRO A 372 26.62 20.45 -14.79
C PRO A 372 27.23 21.07 -13.52
N GLY A 373 27.91 20.24 -12.73
CA GLY A 373 28.47 20.66 -11.43
C GLY A 373 27.57 20.38 -10.21
N HIS A 374 26.31 19.97 -10.43
CA HIS A 374 25.41 19.53 -9.37
C HIS A 374 25.51 18.03 -9.05
N GLY A 375 26.35 17.29 -9.75
CA GLY A 375 26.44 15.84 -9.63
C GLY A 375 27.13 15.23 -10.84
N VAL A 376 27.59 13.99 -10.71
CA VAL A 376 28.14 13.17 -11.79
C VAL A 376 27.51 11.79 -11.75
N ASP A 377 26.52 11.57 -12.62
CA ASP A 377 25.79 10.31 -12.63
C ASP A 377 26.56 9.19 -13.31
N THR A 378 26.25 7.97 -12.89
CA THR A 378 26.71 6.73 -13.48
C THR A 378 25.56 6.06 -14.23
N ILE A 379 25.63 6.01 -15.56
CA ILE A 379 24.73 5.19 -16.36
C ILE A 379 25.39 3.83 -16.61
N THR A 380 24.83 2.77 -16.03
CA THR A 380 25.36 1.41 -16.18
C THR A 380 24.61 0.61 -17.23
N ASN A 381 25.34 -0.22 -17.98
CA ASN A 381 24.81 -1.09 -19.03
C ASN A 381 24.06 -0.34 -20.14
N PHE A 382 24.50 0.85 -20.53
CA PHE A 382 23.89 1.61 -21.63
C PHE A 382 23.82 0.77 -22.92
N GLN A 383 22.62 0.62 -23.49
CA GLN A 383 22.37 -0.24 -24.65
C GLN A 383 22.12 0.58 -25.91
N ARG A 384 22.34 -0.08 -27.07
CA ARG A 384 22.07 0.55 -28.36
C ARG A 384 20.57 0.86 -28.49
N GLY A 385 20.26 2.14 -28.73
CA GLY A 385 18.89 2.60 -28.95
C GLY A 385 18.27 3.31 -27.75
N GLU A 386 18.91 3.25 -26.58
CA GLU A 386 18.62 4.10 -25.43
C GLU A 386 18.99 5.56 -25.71
N LYS A 387 18.53 6.48 -24.87
CA LYS A 387 18.78 7.92 -25.00
C LYS A 387 19.28 8.57 -23.73
N ILE A 388 20.14 9.57 -23.91
CA ILE A 388 20.52 10.53 -22.89
C ILE A 388 19.81 11.85 -23.23
N GLY A 389 18.89 12.28 -22.38
CA GLY A 389 18.15 13.53 -22.50
C GLY A 389 18.82 14.64 -21.71
N LEU A 390 19.06 15.78 -22.36
CA LEU A 390 19.67 16.97 -21.75
C LEU A 390 18.68 18.13 -21.81
N ASP A 391 18.36 18.72 -20.67
CA ASP A 391 17.51 19.92 -20.59
C ASP A 391 18.25 21.14 -21.14
N ASN A 392 17.67 21.83 -22.14
CA ASN A 392 18.34 22.95 -22.79
C ASN A 392 18.44 24.23 -21.94
N ALA A 393 17.69 24.33 -20.84
CA ALA A 393 17.85 25.41 -19.88
C ALA A 393 19.04 25.14 -18.94
N ALA A 394 19.29 23.87 -18.59
CA ALA A 394 20.44 23.46 -17.79
C ALA A 394 21.75 23.33 -18.61
N PHE A 395 21.66 22.90 -19.86
CA PHE A 395 22.80 22.67 -20.76
C PHE A 395 22.80 23.69 -21.90
N SER A 396 23.56 24.77 -21.75
CA SER A 396 23.62 25.83 -22.77
C SER A 396 24.26 25.38 -24.09
N GLY A 397 23.86 26.00 -25.20
CA GLY A 397 24.49 25.81 -26.51
C GLY A 397 24.05 24.58 -27.30
N ILE A 398 23.31 23.63 -26.69
CA ILE A 398 22.92 22.37 -27.35
C ILE A 398 21.76 22.48 -28.37
N GLY A 399 21.18 23.67 -28.52
CA GLY A 399 20.11 23.99 -29.46
C GLY A 399 18.70 23.71 -28.93
N ASP A 400 17.72 23.73 -29.85
CA ASP A 400 16.30 23.53 -29.53
C ASP A 400 15.95 22.06 -29.23
N GLU A 401 14.79 21.84 -28.58
CA GLU A 401 14.23 20.51 -28.31
C GLU A 401 14.24 19.57 -29.53
N GLY A 402 14.56 18.29 -29.28
CA GLY A 402 14.58 17.24 -30.30
C GLY A 402 15.90 16.48 -30.32
N ARG A 403 16.38 16.08 -31.50
CA ARG A 403 17.63 15.33 -31.60
C ARG A 403 18.83 16.27 -31.48
N LEU A 404 19.82 15.91 -30.66
CA LEU A 404 21.09 16.65 -30.61
C LEU A 404 21.73 16.70 -32.00
N ARG A 405 21.99 17.91 -32.49
CA ARG A 405 22.62 18.10 -33.80
C ARG A 405 24.05 17.60 -33.76
N ALA A 406 24.50 16.93 -34.81
CA ALA A 406 25.82 16.28 -34.84
C ALA A 406 27.00 17.25 -34.66
N LYS A 407 26.82 18.54 -34.99
CA LYS A 407 27.83 19.58 -34.78
C LYS A 407 28.05 19.94 -33.30
N TYR A 408 27.12 19.55 -32.42
CA TYR A 408 27.21 19.81 -30.99
C TYR A 408 27.88 18.68 -30.20
N PHE A 409 28.39 17.65 -30.89
CA PHE A 409 28.91 16.45 -30.26
C PHE A 409 30.26 16.05 -30.85
N VAL A 410 31.23 15.82 -29.96
CA VAL A 410 32.55 15.33 -30.34
C VAL A 410 33.01 14.19 -29.46
N THR A 411 33.68 13.22 -30.07
CA THR A 411 34.45 12.21 -29.33
C THR A 411 35.91 12.64 -29.22
N GLY A 412 36.46 12.67 -28.02
CA GLY A 412 37.83 13.11 -27.76
C GLY A 412 38.01 13.65 -26.35
N SER A 413 39.18 14.22 -26.08
CA SER A 413 39.50 14.82 -24.78
C SER A 413 39.11 16.31 -24.66
N ALA A 414 38.74 16.97 -25.75
CA ALA A 414 38.40 18.40 -25.80
C ALA A 414 37.51 18.70 -27.03
N ALA A 415 36.89 19.88 -27.02
CA ALA A 415 36.25 20.50 -28.18
C ALA A 415 37.26 20.65 -29.35
N LYS A 416 36.74 20.63 -30.58
CA LYS A 416 37.52 20.76 -31.82
C LYS A 416 37.12 21.99 -32.63
N ASP A 417 35.89 22.45 -32.51
CA ASP A 417 35.40 23.70 -33.06
C ASP A 417 34.61 24.48 -32.00
N ALA A 418 33.89 25.53 -32.37
CA ALA A 418 33.16 26.38 -31.43
C ALA A 418 31.72 25.92 -31.16
N ASP A 419 31.29 24.80 -31.76
CA ASP A 419 29.96 24.23 -31.57
C ASP A 419 30.00 22.98 -30.66
N ASP A 420 31.17 22.46 -30.26
CA ASP A 420 31.30 21.18 -29.55
C ASP A 420 30.87 21.25 -28.06
N HIS A 421 29.56 21.29 -27.82
CA HIS A 421 28.99 21.40 -26.47
C HIS A 421 28.91 20.09 -25.68
N VAL A 422 28.93 18.92 -26.33
CA VAL A 422 28.92 17.60 -25.67
C VAL A 422 30.17 16.82 -26.07
N ILE A 423 31.05 16.57 -25.10
CA ILE A 423 32.34 15.92 -25.33
C ILE A 423 32.35 14.53 -24.69
N TYR A 424 32.51 13.48 -25.49
CA TYR A 424 32.55 12.10 -25.03
C TYR A 424 33.97 11.49 -25.06
N GLN A 425 34.44 11.03 -23.90
CA GLN A 425 35.71 10.30 -23.74
C GLN A 425 35.50 8.79 -23.65
N LYS A 426 35.54 8.11 -24.80
CA LYS A 426 35.28 6.66 -24.88
C LYS A 426 36.09 5.78 -23.93
N LYS A 427 37.36 6.10 -23.67
CA LYS A 427 38.23 5.24 -22.84
C LYS A 427 37.82 5.23 -21.37
N SER A 428 37.42 6.39 -20.83
CA SER A 428 36.95 6.52 -19.45
C SER A 428 35.45 6.31 -19.32
N GLY A 429 34.69 6.57 -20.39
CA GLY A 429 33.22 6.61 -20.35
C GLY A 429 32.66 7.98 -19.97
N ASN A 430 33.51 8.98 -19.72
CA ASN A 430 33.09 10.29 -19.25
C ASN A 430 32.41 11.11 -20.36
N ILE A 431 31.36 11.84 -19.99
CA ILE A 431 30.60 12.75 -20.84
C ILE A 431 30.64 14.13 -20.19
N TYR A 432 31.12 15.11 -20.94
CA TYR A 432 31.26 16.48 -20.48
C TYR A 432 30.36 17.43 -21.25
N HIS A 433 29.94 18.50 -20.59
CA HIS A 433 29.36 19.68 -21.23
C HIS A 433 30.42 20.78 -21.34
N ASP A 434 30.45 21.46 -22.47
CA ASP A 434 31.28 22.63 -22.72
C ASP A 434 30.36 23.80 -23.10
N ALA A 435 30.13 24.70 -22.15
CA ALA A 435 29.14 25.76 -22.30
C ALA A 435 29.47 26.75 -23.42
N ASP A 436 30.75 27.01 -23.69
CA ASP A 436 31.17 27.87 -24.81
C ASP A 436 31.39 27.10 -26.12
N GLY A 437 31.40 25.76 -26.04
CA GLY A 437 31.54 24.84 -27.15
C GLY A 437 32.93 24.80 -27.77
N SER A 438 33.84 25.69 -27.36
CA SER A 438 35.13 25.98 -27.99
C SER A 438 36.33 25.45 -27.21
N GLY A 439 36.12 24.96 -25.99
CA GLY A 439 37.17 24.47 -25.10
C GLY A 439 37.93 25.55 -24.33
N HIS A 440 37.54 26.82 -24.43
CA HIS A 440 38.24 27.93 -23.77
C HIS A 440 37.79 28.13 -22.31
N ALA A 441 36.49 28.00 -22.03
CA ALA A 441 35.90 28.17 -20.69
C ALA A 441 36.04 26.94 -19.77
N GLY A 442 36.60 25.84 -20.27
CA GLY A 442 36.65 24.57 -19.55
C GLY A 442 35.37 23.77 -19.72
N LYS A 443 35.47 22.45 -19.52
CA LYS A 443 34.36 21.51 -19.66
C LYS A 443 34.02 20.88 -18.32
N GLU A 444 32.75 20.62 -18.10
CA GLU A 444 32.21 20.11 -16.84
C GLU A 444 31.74 18.66 -17.02
N LEU A 445 32.19 17.78 -16.13
CA LEU A 445 31.76 16.38 -16.11
C LEU A 445 30.36 16.33 -15.50
N PHE A 446 29.41 15.70 -16.19
CA PHE A 446 28.04 15.53 -15.66
C PHE A 446 27.59 14.07 -15.63
N ALA A 447 28.20 13.21 -16.45
CA ALA A 447 27.84 11.80 -16.48
C ALA A 447 29.01 10.91 -16.90
N HIS A 448 28.92 9.63 -16.55
CA HIS A 448 29.74 8.59 -17.13
C HIS A 448 28.92 7.34 -17.47
N VAL A 449 29.31 6.69 -18.56
CA VAL A 449 28.85 5.36 -18.96
C VAL A 449 29.96 4.34 -18.76
N ASP A 450 29.67 3.05 -18.93
CA ASP A 450 30.70 2.01 -18.89
C ASP A 450 31.85 2.31 -19.86
N PRO A 451 33.13 2.15 -19.44
CA PRO A 451 34.28 2.36 -20.30
C PRO A 451 34.20 1.57 -21.63
N GLY A 452 34.46 2.25 -22.74
CA GLY A 452 34.44 1.64 -24.07
C GLY A 452 33.08 1.63 -24.77
N THR A 453 32.01 2.11 -24.11
CA THR A 453 30.68 2.31 -24.72
C THR A 453 30.78 3.11 -26.02
N LYS A 454 29.88 2.83 -26.98
CA LYS A 454 29.87 3.53 -28.27
C LYS A 454 28.70 4.52 -28.27
N LEU A 455 28.99 5.79 -27.99
CA LEU A 455 28.03 6.89 -28.08
C LEU A 455 28.25 7.73 -29.34
N HIS A 456 27.15 8.23 -29.89
CA HIS A 456 27.12 9.17 -31.00
C HIS A 456 26.09 10.26 -30.69
N ALA A 457 26.13 11.38 -31.42
CA ALA A 457 25.14 12.45 -31.29
C ALA A 457 23.67 11.96 -31.36
N GLY A 458 23.40 10.89 -32.12
CA GLY A 458 22.07 10.31 -32.23
C GLY A 458 21.56 9.59 -30.97
N ASP A 459 22.43 9.34 -29.99
CA ASP A 459 22.09 8.76 -28.69
C ASP A 459 21.67 9.86 -27.67
N PHE A 460 21.77 11.13 -28.05
CA PHE A 460 21.36 12.27 -27.25
C PHE A 460 20.09 12.92 -27.80
N ILE A 461 19.22 13.36 -26.90
CA ILE A 461 18.06 14.21 -27.17
C ILE A 461 18.15 15.47 -26.31
N VAL A 462 17.70 16.58 -26.86
CA VAL A 462 17.50 17.85 -26.17
C VAL A 462 16.04 17.88 -25.73
N ILE A 463 15.81 18.15 -24.45
CA ILE A 463 14.47 18.27 -23.86
C ILE A 463 14.20 19.64 -23.28
#